data_AF-A0A661D5U6-F1
#
_entry.id   AF-A0A661D5U6-F1
#
_cell.length_a   1.000
_cell.length_b   1.000
_cell.length_c   1.000
_cell.angle_alpha   90.00
_cell.angle_beta   90.00
_cell.angle_gamma   90.00
#
_symmetry.space_group_name_H-M   'P 1'
#
loop_
_entity.id
_entity.type
_entity.pdbx_description
1 polymer ?
#
loop_
_entity_poly.entity_id
_entity_poly.type
_entity_poly.pdbx_seq_one_letter_code
_entity_poly.pdbx_strand_id
1 'polypeptide(L)'
;MTGVALVFSDPQKALAAFYSSFGDGIRLLAPLGTLNYLKLAAHDGIFIKDGRALEGLPQVDTIVFDKTGTLTQEQPAVGRIIVGEGYTKTEVLTYAATVERKLTHPIAKAILTKAETLKLPLIDINESQYQIGYGVLANIENQIIRVGSVRFMEREDILMPETIQQEMESSYLEGHSLVMVAVNNKLCGAIEIQSTIRPNVKKMIKK
;
A
#
# COMPACT_ATOMS: atom_id res chain seq x y z
N MET A 1 44.95 -1.83 -52.20
CA MET A 1 44.45 -3.14 -52.65
C MET A 1 45.51 -4.26 -52.56
N THR A 2 46.48 -4.19 -51.64
CA THR A 2 47.58 -5.18 -51.52
C THR A 2 47.50 -6.01 -50.24
N GLY A 3 46.94 -5.48 -49.15
CA GLY A 3 46.80 -6.22 -47.88
C GLY A 3 45.81 -7.39 -47.94
N VAL A 4 44.74 -7.27 -48.74
CA VAL A 4 43.73 -8.34 -48.90
C VAL A 4 44.29 -9.51 -49.72
N ALA A 5 45.07 -9.24 -50.76
CA ALA A 5 45.65 -10.27 -51.64
C ALA A 5 46.64 -11.19 -50.91
N LEU A 6 47.41 -10.64 -49.95
CA LEU A 6 48.39 -11.39 -49.13
C LEU A 6 47.73 -12.39 -48.16
N VAL A 7 46.50 -12.14 -47.74
CA VAL A 7 45.71 -13.05 -46.89
C VAL A 7 45.21 -14.25 -47.71
N PHE A 8 44.86 -14.05 -48.99
CA PHE A 8 44.35 -15.12 -49.86
C PHE A 8 45.43 -15.94 -50.57
N SER A 9 46.68 -15.49 -50.60
CA SER A 9 47.80 -16.22 -51.22
C SER A 9 48.41 -17.31 -50.34
N ASP A 10 48.11 -17.31 -49.04
CA ASP A 10 48.70 -18.24 -48.06
C ASP A 10 47.62 -18.75 -47.10
N PRO A 11 47.24 -20.04 -47.18
CA PRO A 11 46.20 -20.63 -46.34
C PRO A 11 46.44 -20.45 -44.84
N GLN A 12 47.71 -20.41 -44.39
CA GLN A 12 48.04 -20.25 -42.98
C GLN A 12 47.79 -18.81 -42.50
N LYS A 13 48.05 -17.81 -43.35
CA LYS A 13 47.77 -16.40 -43.04
C LYS A 13 46.28 -16.09 -43.09
N ALA A 14 45.54 -16.71 -44.01
CA ALA A 14 44.08 -16.67 -44.01
C ALA A 14 43.51 -17.19 -42.68
N LEU A 15 43.95 -18.37 -42.25
CA LEU A 15 43.52 -18.97 -40.98
C LEU A 15 43.87 -18.07 -39.78
N ALA A 16 45.07 -17.50 -39.74
CA ALA A 16 45.46 -16.58 -38.65
C ALA A 16 44.55 -15.34 -38.58
N ALA A 17 44.13 -14.78 -39.72
CA ALA A 17 43.18 -13.67 -39.74
C ALA A 17 41.77 -14.10 -39.29
N PHE A 18 41.29 -15.27 -39.69
CA PHE A 18 39.99 -15.80 -39.23
C PHE A 18 39.99 -16.17 -37.73
N TYR A 19 41.10 -16.71 -37.21
CA TYR A 19 41.26 -17.05 -35.80
C TYR A 19 41.63 -15.85 -34.91
N SER A 20 41.81 -14.66 -35.47
CA SER A 20 42.23 -13.46 -34.72
C SER A 20 41.16 -12.88 -33.77
N SER A 21 40.03 -13.57 -33.59
CA SER A 21 39.00 -13.32 -32.57
C SER A 21 38.65 -11.85 -32.32
N PHE A 22 38.58 -11.04 -33.38
CA PHE A 22 38.12 -9.66 -33.31
C PHE A 22 36.67 -9.62 -32.82
N GLY A 23 36.49 -9.44 -31.52
CA GLY A 23 35.18 -9.30 -30.87
C GLY A 23 34.89 -10.25 -29.73
N ASP A 24 35.72 -11.27 -29.46
CA ASP A 24 35.48 -12.19 -28.33
C ASP A 24 35.50 -11.46 -26.99
N GLY A 25 36.42 -10.51 -26.82
CA GLY A 25 36.44 -9.62 -25.66
C GLY A 25 35.15 -8.78 -25.54
N ILE A 26 34.68 -8.19 -26.63
CA ILE A 26 33.46 -7.36 -26.63
C ILE A 26 32.22 -8.18 -26.29
N ARG A 27 32.13 -9.43 -26.77
CA ARG A 27 31.02 -10.36 -26.49
C ARG A 27 30.95 -10.73 -25.01
N LEU A 28 32.07 -10.76 -24.30
CA LEU A 28 32.12 -11.05 -22.87
C LEU A 28 31.89 -9.80 -22.02
N LEU A 29 32.33 -8.62 -22.47
CA LEU A 29 32.23 -7.39 -21.69
C LEU A 29 30.78 -6.94 -21.42
N ALA A 30 29.89 -7.02 -22.41
CA ALA A 30 28.48 -6.64 -22.27
C ALA A 30 27.70 -7.43 -21.18
N PRO A 31 27.69 -8.78 -21.19
CA PRO A 31 27.02 -9.56 -20.15
C PRO A 31 27.70 -9.41 -18.78
N LEU A 32 29.03 -9.28 -18.72
CA LEU A 32 29.74 -9.03 -17.46
C LEU A 32 29.37 -7.67 -16.84
N GLY A 33 29.27 -6.62 -17.66
CA GLY A 33 28.81 -5.31 -17.21
C GLY A 33 27.39 -5.38 -16.65
N THR A 34 26.48 -6.02 -17.39
CA THR A 34 25.09 -6.22 -16.96
C THR A 34 25.01 -6.97 -15.62
N LEU A 35 25.73 -8.09 -15.49
CA LEU A 35 25.77 -8.87 -14.24
C LEU A 35 26.31 -8.04 -13.06
N ASN A 36 27.33 -7.20 -13.30
CA ASN A 36 27.87 -6.33 -12.26
C ASN A 36 26.83 -5.28 -11.81
N TYR A 37 26.12 -4.65 -12.75
CA TYR A 37 25.06 -3.70 -12.40
C TYR A 37 23.87 -4.36 -11.70
N LEU A 38 23.46 -5.55 -12.13
CA LEU A 38 22.44 -6.33 -11.43
C LEU A 38 22.87 -6.67 -10.01
N LYS A 39 24.15 -7.04 -9.81
CA LYS A 39 24.72 -7.29 -8.48
C LYS A 39 24.69 -6.04 -7.60
N LEU A 40 25.10 -4.89 -8.13
CA LEU A 40 25.05 -3.61 -7.40
C LEU A 40 23.61 -3.24 -7.02
N ALA A 41 22.67 -3.33 -7.97
CA ALA A 41 21.26 -3.07 -7.72
C ALA A 41 20.70 -3.99 -6.62
N ALA A 42 21.03 -5.27 -6.65
CA ALA A 42 20.60 -6.23 -5.63
C ALA A 42 21.17 -5.91 -4.23
N HIS A 43 22.42 -5.44 -4.13
CA HIS A 43 22.99 -4.97 -2.87
C HIS A 43 22.22 -3.78 -2.27
N ASP A 44 21.64 -2.93 -3.13
CA ASP A 44 20.78 -1.80 -2.74
C ASP A 44 19.31 -2.19 -2.59
N GLY A 45 18.98 -3.49 -2.65
CA GLY A 45 17.60 -3.99 -2.52
C GLY A 45 16.72 -3.77 -3.75
N ILE A 46 17.31 -3.42 -4.90
CA ILE A 46 16.62 -3.24 -6.17
C ILE A 46 16.70 -4.55 -6.96
N PHE A 47 15.56 -5.23 -7.09
CA PHE A 47 15.48 -6.48 -7.84
C PHE A 47 15.05 -6.24 -9.30
N ILE A 48 15.98 -6.42 -10.23
CA ILE A 48 15.74 -6.26 -11.67
C ILE A 48 15.55 -7.64 -12.29
N LYS A 49 14.34 -7.91 -12.80
CA LYS A 49 13.97 -9.22 -13.37
C LYS A 49 14.50 -9.45 -14.79
N ASP A 50 14.81 -8.38 -15.52
CA ASP A 50 15.16 -8.41 -16.94
C ASP A 50 16.24 -7.37 -17.25
N GLY A 51 17.33 -7.78 -17.90
CA GLY A 51 18.42 -6.88 -18.31
C GLY A 51 17.96 -5.78 -19.27
N ARG A 52 16.91 -6.02 -20.07
CA ARG A 52 16.33 -5.00 -20.95
C ARG A 52 15.74 -3.83 -20.17
N ALA A 53 15.24 -4.08 -18.95
CA ALA A 53 14.77 -3.00 -18.09
C ALA A 53 15.93 -2.08 -17.69
N LEU A 54 17.11 -2.66 -17.39
CA LEU A 54 18.31 -1.88 -17.07
C LEU A 54 18.79 -1.05 -18.26
N GLU A 55 18.74 -1.61 -19.47
CA GLU A 55 19.11 -0.90 -20.71
C GLU A 55 18.13 0.23 -21.06
N GLY A 56 16.83 0.05 -20.76
CA GLY A 56 15.79 1.04 -21.01
C GLY A 56 15.67 2.15 -19.97
N LEU A 57 16.17 1.95 -18.74
CA LEU A 57 16.10 2.93 -17.65
C LEU A 57 16.57 4.35 -18.02
N PRO A 58 17.67 4.56 -18.78
CA PRO A 58 18.12 5.89 -19.18
C PRO A 58 17.13 6.67 -20.06
N GLN A 59 16.17 5.99 -20.69
CA GLN A 59 15.16 6.62 -21.57
C GLN A 59 13.88 6.99 -20.81
N VAL A 60 13.76 6.64 -19.54
CA VAL A 60 12.56 6.91 -18.75
C VAL A 60 12.53 8.39 -18.34
N ASP A 61 11.51 9.12 -18.81
CA ASP A 61 11.26 10.52 -18.44
C ASP A 61 10.09 10.70 -17.43
N THR A 62 9.23 9.68 -17.31
CA THR A 62 8.01 9.73 -16.52
C THR A 62 7.91 8.51 -15.62
N ILE A 63 7.64 8.74 -14.32
CA ILE A 63 7.41 7.68 -13.33
C ILE A 63 5.99 7.82 -12.78
N VAL A 64 5.19 6.77 -12.94
CA VAL A 64 3.84 6.68 -12.37
C VAL A 64 3.90 5.74 -11.18
N PHE A 65 3.55 6.26 -10.00
CA PHE A 65 3.51 5.48 -8.77
C PHE A 65 2.09 5.01 -8.48
N ASP A 66 1.96 3.75 -8.08
CA ASP A 66 0.76 3.33 -7.36
C ASP A 66 0.71 4.03 -5.98
N LYS A 67 -0.49 4.26 -5.43
CA LYS A 67 -0.62 4.90 -4.11
C LYS A 67 -0.39 3.86 -3.02
N THR A 68 -1.24 2.84 -2.99
CA THR A 68 -1.33 1.90 -1.88
C THR A 68 -0.15 0.94 -1.91
N GLY A 69 0.56 0.79 -0.80
CA GLY A 69 1.71 -0.10 -0.71
C GLY A 69 2.98 0.41 -1.40
N THR A 70 2.92 1.47 -2.23
CA THR A 70 4.11 2.10 -2.83
C THR A 70 4.42 3.45 -2.18
N LEU A 71 3.53 4.44 -2.30
CA LEU A 71 3.71 5.75 -1.64
C LEU A 71 3.23 5.72 -0.18
N THR A 72 2.28 4.84 0.13
CA THR A 72 1.73 4.67 1.47
C THR A 72 2.11 3.32 2.05
N GLN A 73 2.11 3.23 3.37
CA GLN A 73 2.15 1.96 4.07
C GLN A 73 0.87 1.17 3.73
N GLU A 74 0.95 -0.15 3.80
CA GLU A 74 -0.20 -1.03 3.56
C GLU A 74 -1.27 -0.89 4.65
N GLN A 75 -0.83 -0.61 5.89
CA GLN A 75 -1.73 -0.34 7.01
C GLN A 75 -1.97 1.18 7.12
N PRO A 76 -3.24 1.64 7.02
CA PRO A 76 -3.58 3.02 7.31
C PRO A 76 -3.50 3.31 8.81
N ALA A 77 -3.60 4.58 9.18
CA ALA A 77 -3.64 5.01 10.58
C ALA A 77 -5.00 5.57 10.95
N VAL A 78 -5.39 5.42 12.22
CA VAL A 78 -6.54 6.13 12.78
C VAL A 78 -6.17 7.59 12.98
N GLY A 79 -6.88 8.48 12.29
CA GLY A 79 -6.80 9.93 12.38
C GLY A 79 -7.71 10.47 13.48
N ARG A 80 -8.61 11.37 13.10
CA ARG A 80 -9.63 11.93 14.00
C ARG A 80 -10.68 10.90 14.41
N ILE A 81 -11.18 11.04 15.63
CA ILE A 81 -12.37 10.32 16.11
C ILE A 81 -13.43 11.37 16.36
N ILE A 82 -14.47 11.33 15.54
CA ILE A 82 -15.64 12.20 15.59
C ILE A 82 -16.67 11.49 16.48
N VAL A 83 -17.23 12.22 17.42
CA VAL A 83 -18.07 11.64 18.47
C VAL A 83 -19.48 12.21 18.38
N GLY A 84 -20.46 11.33 18.40
CA GLY A 84 -21.87 11.68 18.50
C GLY A 84 -22.28 12.01 19.93
N GLU A 85 -23.46 12.60 20.08
CA GLU A 85 -23.94 13.06 21.39
C GLU A 85 -24.10 11.91 22.41
N GLY A 86 -23.51 12.10 23.58
CA GLY A 86 -23.60 11.17 24.70
C GLY A 86 -22.55 10.05 24.68
N TYR A 87 -21.58 10.10 23.78
CA TYR A 87 -20.47 9.15 23.70
C TYR A 87 -19.12 9.86 23.90
N THR A 88 -18.09 9.06 24.14
CA THR A 88 -16.70 9.49 24.24
C THR A 88 -15.86 8.87 23.12
N LYS A 89 -14.71 9.48 22.81
CA LYS A 89 -13.75 8.94 21.82
C LYS A 89 -13.31 7.52 22.17
N THR A 90 -13.15 7.24 23.45
CA THR A 90 -12.75 5.93 23.97
C THR A 90 -13.84 4.89 23.76
N GLU A 91 -15.11 5.22 24.02
CA GLU A 91 -16.22 4.29 23.78
C GLU A 91 -16.36 3.95 22.29
N VAL A 92 -16.34 4.97 21.42
CA VAL A 92 -16.43 4.77 19.96
C VAL A 92 -15.31 3.83 19.47
N LEU A 93 -14.07 4.06 19.93
CA LEU A 93 -12.94 3.23 19.54
C LEU A 93 -13.01 1.83 20.14
N THR A 94 -13.45 1.68 21.39
CA THR A 94 -13.64 0.37 22.04
C THR A 94 -14.68 -0.47 21.31
N TYR A 95 -15.82 0.13 20.95
CA TYR A 95 -16.86 -0.56 20.19
C TYR A 95 -16.35 -0.99 18.81
N ALA A 96 -15.70 -0.07 18.08
CA ALA A 96 -15.11 -0.39 16.78
C ALA A 96 -14.09 -1.52 16.88
N ALA A 97 -13.12 -1.40 17.78
CA ALA A 97 -12.06 -2.40 17.97
C ALA A 97 -12.63 -3.76 18.40
N THR A 98 -13.67 -3.77 19.24
CA THR A 98 -14.30 -5.01 19.68
C THR A 98 -14.99 -5.74 18.52
N VAL A 99 -15.80 -5.03 17.72
CA VAL A 99 -16.51 -5.62 16.58
C VAL A 99 -15.54 -6.08 15.48
N GLU A 100 -14.47 -5.32 15.26
CA GLU A 100 -13.45 -5.58 14.24
C GLU A 100 -12.41 -6.63 14.67
N ARG A 101 -12.43 -7.10 15.93
CA ARG A 101 -11.39 -7.98 16.53
C ARG A 101 -11.05 -9.22 15.73
N LYS A 102 -12.04 -9.83 15.06
CA LYS A 102 -11.87 -11.07 14.29
C LYS A 102 -11.52 -10.84 12.81
N LEU A 103 -11.41 -9.58 12.37
CA LEU A 103 -11.17 -9.23 10.98
C LEU A 103 -9.68 -9.00 10.71
N THR A 104 -9.24 -9.32 9.50
CA THR A 104 -7.82 -9.31 9.12
C THR A 104 -7.44 -8.18 8.16
N HIS A 105 -8.42 -7.37 7.73
CA HIS A 105 -8.18 -6.30 6.76
C HIS A 105 -7.42 -5.10 7.38
N PRO A 106 -6.77 -4.26 6.54
CA PRO A 106 -5.92 -3.16 7.04
C PRO A 106 -6.64 -2.16 7.96
N ILE A 107 -7.93 -1.89 7.72
CA ILE A 107 -8.74 -0.99 8.56
C ILE A 107 -8.93 -1.56 9.98
N ALA A 108 -9.30 -2.85 10.11
CA ALA A 108 -9.45 -3.54 11.40
C ALA A 108 -8.14 -3.45 12.20
N LYS A 109 -7.02 -3.76 11.53
CA LYS A 109 -5.69 -3.66 12.13
C LYS A 109 -5.39 -2.25 12.62
N ALA A 110 -5.68 -1.22 11.83
CA ALA A 110 -5.48 0.18 12.23
C ALA A 110 -6.27 0.56 13.51
N ILE A 111 -7.53 0.15 13.57
CA ILE A 111 -8.42 0.38 14.71
C ILE A 111 -7.91 -0.36 15.95
N LEU A 112 -7.57 -1.65 15.81
CA LEU A 112 -7.02 -2.47 16.89
C LEU A 112 -5.70 -1.93 17.42
N THR A 113 -4.75 -1.58 16.54
CA THR A 113 -3.47 -0.99 16.93
C THR A 113 -3.68 0.32 17.71
N LYS A 114 -4.66 1.15 17.31
CA LYS A 114 -4.97 2.39 18.04
C LYS A 114 -5.56 2.11 19.41
N ALA A 115 -6.47 1.14 19.52
CA ALA A 115 -7.07 0.73 20.79
C ALA A 115 -6.03 0.14 21.76
N GLU A 116 -5.13 -0.70 21.26
CA GLU A 116 -4.00 -1.27 22.03
C GLU A 116 -3.05 -0.18 22.54
N THR A 117 -2.71 0.79 21.68
CA THR A 117 -1.83 1.91 22.06
C THR A 117 -2.44 2.74 23.20
N LEU A 118 -3.76 2.90 23.19
CA LEU A 118 -4.52 3.59 24.24
C LEU A 118 -4.89 2.69 25.43
N LYS A 119 -4.49 1.41 25.41
CA LYS A 119 -4.79 0.39 26.42
C LYS A 119 -6.28 0.28 26.74
N LEU A 120 -7.12 0.36 25.71
CA LEU A 120 -8.57 0.26 25.88
C LEU A 120 -8.99 -1.19 26.16
N PRO A 121 -9.90 -1.43 27.12
CA PRO A 121 -10.43 -2.76 27.34
C PRO A 121 -11.33 -3.14 26.16
N LEU A 122 -11.06 -4.30 25.55
CA LEU A 122 -11.96 -4.88 24.55
C LEU A 122 -13.02 -5.73 25.25
N ILE A 123 -14.25 -5.66 24.75
CA ILE A 123 -15.38 -6.43 25.29
C ILE A 123 -15.39 -7.80 24.61
N ASP A 124 -15.76 -8.86 25.33
CA ASP A 124 -15.93 -10.16 24.71
C ASP A 124 -17.26 -10.24 23.96
N ILE A 125 -17.18 -10.74 22.73
CA ILE A 125 -18.33 -10.94 21.85
C ILE A 125 -18.41 -12.39 21.40
N ASN A 126 -19.61 -12.95 21.45
CA ASN A 126 -19.86 -14.32 21.04
C ASN A 126 -19.76 -14.44 19.52
N GLU A 127 -20.51 -13.59 18.80
CA GLU A 127 -20.62 -13.64 17.33
C GLU A 127 -20.57 -12.25 16.71
N SER A 128 -19.90 -12.17 15.54
CA SER A 128 -19.94 -11.02 14.64
C SER A 128 -20.30 -11.49 13.24
N GLN A 129 -21.12 -10.70 12.56
CA GLN A 129 -21.60 -10.97 11.20
C GLN A 129 -21.00 -9.95 10.25
N TYR A 130 -20.18 -10.43 9.32
CA TYR A 130 -19.58 -9.61 8.29
C TYR A 130 -20.57 -9.41 7.13
N GLN A 131 -20.92 -8.15 6.85
CA GLN A 131 -21.68 -7.77 5.67
C GLN A 131 -20.73 -7.28 4.58
N ILE A 132 -20.55 -8.12 3.55
CA ILE A 132 -19.62 -7.87 2.44
C ILE A 132 -19.90 -6.50 1.80
N GLY A 133 -18.86 -5.66 1.77
CA GLY A 133 -18.90 -4.33 1.15
C GLY A 133 -19.57 -3.23 1.98
N TYR A 134 -20.10 -3.55 3.17
CA TYR A 134 -20.80 -2.60 4.01
C TYR A 134 -20.12 -2.39 5.36
N GLY A 135 -19.87 -3.46 6.11
CA GLY A 135 -19.37 -3.38 7.48
C GLY A 135 -19.60 -4.66 8.27
N VAL A 136 -19.55 -4.55 9.59
CA VAL A 136 -19.72 -5.66 10.54
C VAL A 136 -20.73 -5.29 11.61
N LEU A 137 -21.51 -6.27 12.01
CA LEU A 137 -22.47 -6.19 13.10
C LEU A 137 -22.10 -7.22 14.18
N ALA A 138 -22.20 -6.84 15.45
CA ALA A 138 -22.07 -7.78 16.58
C ALA A 138 -23.04 -7.40 17.70
N ASN A 139 -23.38 -8.38 18.54
CA ASN A 139 -24.18 -8.15 19.75
C ASN A 139 -23.26 -8.13 20.97
N ILE A 140 -23.32 -7.04 21.74
CA ILE A 140 -22.54 -6.82 22.96
C ILE A 140 -23.53 -6.43 24.06
N GLU A 141 -23.64 -7.23 25.12
CA GLU A 141 -24.49 -6.91 26.28
C GLU A 141 -25.94 -6.51 25.92
N ASN A 142 -26.58 -7.24 25.00
CA ASN A 142 -27.90 -6.94 24.43
C ASN A 142 -28.00 -5.67 23.57
N GLN A 143 -26.88 -5.07 23.19
CA GLN A 143 -26.81 -3.95 22.26
C GLN A 143 -26.26 -4.40 20.90
N ILE A 144 -26.92 -3.96 19.83
CA ILE A 144 -26.46 -4.25 18.47
C ILE A 144 -25.47 -3.17 18.07
N ILE A 145 -24.20 -3.55 17.88
CA ILE A 145 -23.15 -2.62 17.46
C ILE A 145 -22.86 -2.85 15.99
N ARG A 146 -22.85 -1.77 15.22
CA ARG A 146 -22.59 -1.75 13.78
C ARG A 146 -21.39 -0.87 13.50
N VAL A 147 -20.45 -1.39 12.73
CA VAL A 147 -19.21 -0.71 12.35
C VAL A 147 -19.05 -0.83 10.85
N GLY A 148 -18.94 0.27 10.11
CA GLY A 148 -18.80 0.18 8.67
C GLY A 148 -18.87 1.49 7.92
N SER A 149 -19.18 1.41 6.63
CA SER A 149 -19.28 2.57 5.74
C SER A 149 -20.54 3.41 6.01
N VAL A 150 -20.55 4.63 5.48
CA VAL A 150 -21.74 5.50 5.46
C VAL A 150 -22.95 4.80 4.82
N ARG A 151 -22.72 4.09 3.70
CA ARG A 151 -23.75 3.28 3.02
C ARG A 151 -24.35 2.19 3.90
N PHE A 152 -23.57 1.67 4.84
CA PHE A 152 -24.08 0.69 5.80
C PHE A 152 -25.04 1.33 6.80
N MET A 153 -24.74 2.55 7.25
CA MET A 153 -25.62 3.30 8.15
C MET A 153 -26.94 3.66 7.45
N GLU A 154 -26.87 4.12 6.20
CA GLU A 154 -28.05 4.43 5.38
C GLU A 154 -28.94 3.20 5.17
N ARG A 155 -28.34 2.04 4.89
CA ARG A 155 -29.08 0.78 4.69
C ARG A 155 -29.78 0.28 5.96
N GLU A 156 -29.23 0.58 7.13
CA GLU A 156 -29.78 0.19 8.43
C GLU A 156 -30.69 1.29 9.02
N ASP A 157 -31.07 2.29 8.23
CA ASP A 157 -31.91 3.43 8.62
C ASP A 157 -31.39 4.20 9.84
N ILE A 158 -30.06 4.31 9.98
CA ILE A 158 -29.41 5.04 11.07
C ILE A 158 -29.27 6.51 10.69
N LEU A 159 -29.93 7.37 11.46
CA LEU A 159 -29.88 8.81 11.29
C LEU A 159 -28.47 9.35 11.57
N MET A 160 -27.95 10.12 10.62
CA MET A 160 -26.68 10.83 10.74
C MET A 160 -26.94 12.30 11.12
N PRO A 161 -26.56 12.76 12.33
CA PRO A 161 -26.70 14.16 12.72
C PRO A 161 -25.95 15.10 11.77
N GLU A 162 -26.47 16.31 11.55
CA GLU A 162 -25.83 17.31 10.67
C GLU A 162 -24.37 17.60 11.04
N THR A 163 -24.05 17.59 12.34
CA THR A 163 -22.67 17.78 12.83
C THR A 163 -21.71 16.72 12.31
N ILE A 164 -22.15 15.46 12.22
CA ILE A 164 -21.35 14.36 11.68
C ILE A 164 -21.26 14.44 10.15
N GLN A 165 -22.33 14.90 9.49
CA GLN A 165 -22.32 15.08 8.03
C GLN A 165 -21.32 16.17 7.60
N GLN A 166 -21.22 17.26 8.35
CA GLN A 166 -20.23 18.33 8.09
C GLN A 166 -18.79 17.83 8.25
N GLU A 167 -18.50 17.09 9.31
CA GLU A 167 -17.18 16.48 9.51
C GLU A 167 -16.86 15.43 8.44
N MET A 168 -17.87 14.69 7.97
CA MET A 168 -17.73 13.74 6.87
C MET A 168 -17.33 14.42 5.55
N GLU A 169 -17.95 15.56 5.22
CA GLU A 169 -17.58 16.33 4.04
C GLU A 169 -16.15 16.87 4.16
N SER A 170 -15.77 17.39 5.33
CA SER A 170 -14.41 17.85 5.62
C SER A 170 -13.37 16.73 5.45
N SER A 171 -13.58 15.56 6.06
CA SER A 171 -12.71 14.40 5.89
C SER A 171 -12.64 13.91 4.43
N TYR A 172 -13.76 13.98 3.69
CA TYR A 172 -13.79 13.61 2.28
C TYR A 172 -12.92 14.54 1.41
N LEU A 173 -12.99 15.86 1.64
CA LEU A 173 -12.17 16.85 0.95
C LEU A 173 -10.67 16.67 1.23
N GLU A 174 -10.32 16.18 2.43
CA GLU A 174 -8.94 15.80 2.77
C GLU A 174 -8.52 14.44 2.18
N GLY A 175 -9.42 13.71 1.52
CA GLY A 175 -9.16 12.40 0.93
C GLY A 175 -9.08 11.26 1.95
N HIS A 176 -9.67 11.47 3.14
CA HIS A 176 -9.77 10.46 4.19
C HIS A 176 -11.06 9.66 4.07
N SER A 177 -11.04 8.45 4.61
CA SER A 177 -12.24 7.59 4.68
C SER A 177 -12.76 7.54 6.11
N LEU A 178 -14.08 7.45 6.28
CA LEU A 178 -14.69 7.30 7.60
C LEU A 178 -15.25 5.89 7.81
N VAL A 179 -15.03 5.37 9.02
CA VAL A 179 -15.68 4.16 9.54
C VAL A 179 -16.68 4.62 10.60
N MET A 180 -17.95 4.46 10.31
CA MET A 180 -19.06 4.83 11.17
C MET A 180 -19.27 3.76 12.23
N VAL A 181 -19.62 4.19 13.45
CA VAL A 181 -19.92 3.32 14.58
C VAL A 181 -21.29 3.69 15.12
N ALA A 182 -22.19 2.71 15.20
CA ALA A 182 -23.53 2.87 15.73
C ALA A 182 -23.82 1.80 16.78
N VAL A 183 -24.59 2.18 17.79
CA VAL A 183 -25.11 1.31 18.84
C VAL A 183 -26.64 1.37 18.76
N ASN A 184 -27.25 0.20 18.58
CA ASN A 184 -28.65 0.04 18.22
C ASN A 184 -28.98 0.88 16.97
N ASN A 185 -29.90 1.84 17.07
CA ASN A 185 -30.30 2.70 15.96
C ASN A 185 -29.74 4.13 16.10
N LYS A 186 -28.73 4.34 16.95
CA LYS A 186 -28.10 5.66 17.16
C LYS A 186 -26.65 5.63 16.72
N LEU A 187 -26.27 6.62 15.92
CA LEU A 187 -24.89 6.83 15.53
C LEU A 187 -24.06 7.34 16.73
N CYS A 188 -23.03 6.58 17.11
CA CYS A 188 -22.15 6.91 18.23
C CYS A 188 -20.98 7.79 17.81
N GLY A 189 -20.53 7.65 16.57
CA GLY A 189 -19.41 8.43 16.06
C GLY A 189 -18.86 7.88 14.74
N ALA A 190 -17.74 8.44 14.33
CA ALA A 190 -16.99 8.04 13.15
C ALA A 190 -15.49 8.07 13.43
N ILE A 191 -14.78 7.11 12.84
CA ILE A 191 -13.32 6.97 12.94
C ILE A 191 -12.73 7.28 11.58
N GLU A 192 -11.90 8.31 11.52
CA GLU A 192 -11.18 8.69 10.32
C GLU A 192 -10.00 7.75 10.09
N ILE A 193 -9.93 7.21 8.87
CA ILE A 193 -8.87 6.33 8.39
C ILE A 193 -8.05 7.10 7.37
N GLN A 194 -6.79 7.36 7.73
CA GLN A 194 -5.85 8.14 6.96
C GLN A 194 -4.80 7.21 6.32
N SER A 195 -4.43 7.49 5.07
CA SER A 195 -3.33 6.79 4.41
C SER A 195 -1.99 7.23 5.01
N THR A 196 -1.22 6.30 5.57
CA THR A 196 0.09 6.63 6.14
C THR A 196 1.14 6.69 5.04
N ILE A 197 1.75 7.85 4.79
CA ILE A 197 2.82 7.98 3.79
C ILE A 197 4.06 7.21 4.26
N ARG A 198 4.70 6.42 3.39
CA ARG A 198 5.94 5.70 3.74
C ARG A 198 7.05 6.69 4.11
N PRO A 199 7.92 6.34 5.08
CA PRO A 199 9.10 7.13 5.36
C PRO A 199 9.95 7.25 4.08
N ASN A 200 10.59 8.40 3.90
CA ASN A 200 11.43 8.74 2.75
C ASN A 200 10.73 9.02 1.40
N VAL A 201 9.42 8.83 1.24
CA VAL A 201 8.71 9.15 -0.02
C VAL A 201 8.89 10.62 -0.42
N LYS A 202 8.80 11.55 0.54
CA LYS A 202 9.03 12.98 0.27
C LYS A 202 10.45 13.27 -0.22
N LYS A 203 11.45 12.49 0.21
CA LYS A 203 12.84 12.61 -0.27
C LYS A 203 12.99 11.98 -1.65
N MET A 204 12.32 10.85 -1.89
CA MET A 204 12.31 10.13 -3.17
C MET A 204 11.75 11.00 -4.30
N ILE A 205 10.64 11.70 -4.07
CA ILE A 205 9.97 12.50 -5.12
C ILE A 205 10.69 13.82 -5.42
N LYS A 206 11.41 14.40 -4.44
CA LYS A 206 12.08 15.70 -4.59
C LYS A 206 13.42 15.62 -5.33
N LYS A 207 13.92 14.42 -5.61
CA LYS A 207 15.24 14.16 -6.18
C LYS A 207 15.09 13.72 -7.62
#